data_AF-A0A7K3DNV8-F1
#
_entry.id   AF-A0A7K3DNV8-F1
#
_cell.length_a   1.000
_cell.length_b   1.000
_cell.length_c   1.000
_cell.angle_alpha   90.00
_cell.angle_beta   90.00
_cell.angle_gamma   90.00
#
_symmetry.space_group_name_H-M   'P 1'
#
loop_
_entity.id
_entity.type
_entity.pdbx_description
1 polymer ?
#
loop_
_entity_poly.entity_id
_entity_poly.type
_entity_poly.pdbx_seq_one_letter_code
_entity_poly.pdbx_strand_id
1 'polypeptide(L)'
;MPEAIARDARDFGVYARTGGWIFALKVARSVRPGGQAAGESEKVSARRFAALADCSAERVMRFYKAWDRAADDGLVPQFEALAPGAEIELPDADAWLSYYVSRSSAASVRGQAITEAAEAEGIRPTKALEVAENPTALRAAILADPGTAEAARKALMDRLDEDPVLRTGLARDIVRADELKKAVAEETKTGGQLEYVRRIAEEGQVKTPAGQKIEATAELREEAERHLSLIDELDEDEEPGEWAREAYDTVRTLVAETVEKDPELRVQEKRAKFYSSLQKATKAFEELTFDDVADIDDIVEDDMVKRLEELQEAISACLSALNRAQRAD
;
A
#
# COMPACT_ATOMS: atom_id res chain seq x y z
N MET A 1 -52.07 -1.01 13.58
CA MET A 1 -50.83 -1.07 14.39
C MET A 1 -51.22 -0.72 15.81
N PRO A 2 -50.88 -1.56 16.81
CA PRO A 2 -51.18 -1.29 18.22
C PRO A 2 -50.56 0.04 18.70
N GLU A 3 -51.32 0.83 19.46
CA GLU A 3 -50.87 2.12 19.99
C GLU A 3 -49.64 1.98 20.91
N ALA A 4 -49.55 0.86 21.62
CA ALA A 4 -48.42 0.52 22.49
C ALA A 4 -47.09 0.47 21.73
N ILE A 5 -47.06 -0.06 20.50
CA ILE A 5 -45.85 -0.16 19.68
C ILE A 5 -45.35 1.22 19.26
N ALA A 6 -46.27 2.12 18.88
CA ALA A 6 -45.92 3.48 18.50
C ALA A 6 -45.38 4.28 19.69
N ARG A 7 -45.95 4.08 20.89
CA ARG A 7 -45.46 4.66 22.14
C ARG A 7 -44.06 4.17 22.48
N ASP A 8 -43.84 2.85 22.41
CA ASP A 8 -42.55 2.25 22.69
C ASP A 8 -41.46 2.67 21.73
N ALA A 9 -41.76 2.77 20.43
CA ALA A 9 -40.82 3.25 19.44
C ALA A 9 -40.43 4.70 19.72
N ARG A 10 -41.40 5.57 20.06
CA ARG A 10 -41.14 6.97 20.37
C ARG A 10 -40.26 7.10 21.62
N ASP A 11 -40.59 6.38 22.69
CA ASP A 11 -39.79 6.38 23.92
C ASP A 11 -38.38 5.80 23.70
N PHE A 12 -38.26 4.76 22.87
CA PHE A 12 -36.99 4.15 22.50
C PHE A 12 -36.09 5.12 21.72
N GLY A 13 -36.69 5.95 20.85
CA GLY A 13 -35.99 6.94 20.04
C GLY A 13 -35.45 8.14 20.82
N VAL A 14 -36.24 8.67 21.77
CA VAL A 14 -35.93 9.91 22.51
C VAL A 14 -34.65 9.81 23.35
N TYR A 15 -34.34 8.64 23.93
CA TYR A 15 -33.18 8.49 24.80
C TYR A 15 -31.99 7.88 24.05
N ALA A 16 -30.99 8.69 23.73
CA ALA A 16 -29.88 8.30 22.86
C ALA A 16 -28.70 7.59 23.56
N ARG A 17 -28.60 7.61 24.90
CA ARG A 17 -27.43 7.07 25.61
C ARG A 17 -27.86 6.08 26.69
N THR A 18 -27.52 4.80 26.46
CA THR A 18 -27.63 3.65 27.36
C THR A 18 -29.03 3.35 27.89
N GLY A 19 -29.78 2.58 27.10
CA GLY A 19 -30.96 1.88 27.59
C GLY A 19 -30.58 0.60 28.35
N GLY A 20 -31.33 0.29 29.41
CA GLY A 20 -31.25 -0.96 30.17
C GLY A 20 -32.35 -1.96 29.78
N TRP A 21 -32.70 -2.86 30.71
CA TRP A 21 -33.79 -3.83 30.58
C TRP A 21 -35.11 -3.24 30.04
N ILE A 22 -35.45 -2.00 30.41
CA ILE A 22 -36.67 -1.33 29.93
C ILE A 22 -36.67 -1.13 28.41
N PHE A 23 -35.53 -0.76 27.82
CA PHE A 23 -35.43 -0.59 26.37
C PHE A 23 -35.48 -1.93 25.65
N ALA A 24 -34.89 -2.95 26.26
CA ALA A 24 -34.97 -4.33 25.79
C ALA A 24 -36.40 -4.86 25.82
N LEU A 25 -37.16 -4.60 26.89
CA LEU A 25 -38.58 -4.95 27.00
C LEU A 25 -39.42 -4.26 25.92
N LYS A 26 -39.20 -2.95 25.69
CA LYS A 26 -39.89 -2.20 24.62
C LYS A 26 -39.68 -2.84 23.25
N VAL A 27 -38.45 -3.27 22.95
CA VAL A 27 -38.12 -4.02 21.74
C VAL A 27 -38.80 -5.40 21.78
N ALA A 28 -38.70 -6.14 22.87
CA ALA A 28 -39.19 -7.50 22.96
C ALA A 28 -40.71 -7.62 22.81
N ARG A 29 -41.47 -6.68 23.39
CA ARG A 29 -42.94 -6.65 23.28
C ARG A 29 -43.44 -6.05 21.96
N SER A 30 -42.61 -5.32 21.24
CA SER A 30 -43.02 -4.59 20.02
C SER A 30 -42.46 -5.17 18.72
N VAL A 31 -41.33 -5.86 18.76
CA VAL A 31 -40.62 -6.37 17.58
C VAL A 31 -40.84 -7.86 17.42
N ARG A 32 -41.24 -8.24 16.21
CA ARG A 32 -41.49 -9.63 15.83
C ARG A 32 -40.17 -10.41 15.70
N PRO A 33 -40.10 -11.65 16.22
CA PRO A 33 -38.98 -12.56 15.99
C PRO A 33 -38.71 -12.81 14.50
N GLY A 34 -37.45 -13.10 14.16
CA GLY A 34 -37.08 -13.52 12.81
C GLY A 34 -37.70 -14.88 12.48
N GLY A 35 -38.46 -14.97 11.38
CA GLY A 35 -39.07 -16.23 10.92
C GLY A 35 -40.60 -16.27 10.91
N GLN A 36 -41.28 -15.36 11.63
CA GLN A 36 -42.76 -15.28 11.63
C GLN A 36 -43.30 -14.42 10.48
N ALA A 37 -44.44 -14.81 9.91
CA ALA A 37 -45.12 -14.04 8.86
C ALA A 37 -45.83 -12.78 9.41
N ALA A 38 -46.19 -11.82 8.54
CA ALA A 38 -46.82 -10.56 8.95
C ALA A 38 -48.24 -10.69 9.51
N GLY A 39 -48.87 -11.86 9.36
CA GLY A 39 -50.20 -12.15 9.89
C GLY A 39 -50.23 -12.96 11.18
N GLU A 40 -49.09 -13.41 11.70
CA GLU A 40 -49.01 -14.33 12.84
C GLU A 40 -48.77 -13.62 14.18
N SER A 41 -48.46 -12.32 14.15
CA SER A 41 -48.14 -11.55 15.35
C SER A 41 -48.61 -10.10 15.20
N GLU A 42 -49.12 -9.52 16.29
CA GLU A 42 -49.49 -8.10 16.38
C GLU A 42 -48.25 -7.16 16.42
N LYS A 43 -47.05 -7.75 16.51
CA LYS A 43 -45.76 -7.05 16.54
C LYS A 43 -45.32 -6.57 15.15
N VAL A 44 -44.42 -5.60 15.12
CA VAL A 44 -43.86 -5.04 13.88
C VAL A 44 -42.46 -5.56 13.59
N SER A 45 -41.99 -5.43 12.35
CA SER A 45 -40.60 -5.76 12.03
C SER A 45 -39.62 -4.80 12.69
N ALA A 46 -38.38 -5.26 12.94
CA ALA A 46 -37.33 -4.41 13.51
C ALA A 46 -37.07 -3.14 12.66
N ARG A 47 -37.13 -3.25 11.33
CA ARG A 47 -37.01 -2.11 10.42
C ARG A 47 -38.14 -1.10 10.60
N ARG A 48 -39.38 -1.58 10.78
CA ARG A 48 -40.53 -0.71 11.00
C ARG A 48 -40.47 -0.03 12.37
N PHE A 49 -40.08 -0.75 13.41
CA PHE A 49 -39.88 -0.19 14.74
C PHE A 49 -38.77 0.88 14.74
N ALA A 50 -37.64 0.60 14.10
CA ALA A 50 -36.52 1.53 13.97
C ALA A 50 -36.92 2.83 13.25
N ALA A 51 -37.70 2.72 12.17
CA ALA A 51 -38.23 3.89 11.45
C ALA A 51 -39.20 4.73 12.31
N LEU A 52 -40.01 4.10 13.18
CA LEU A 52 -40.88 4.82 14.11
C LEU A 52 -40.10 5.48 15.27
N ALA A 53 -38.95 4.90 15.62
CA ALA A 53 -38.08 5.36 16.69
C ALA A 53 -36.97 6.32 16.21
N ASP A 54 -36.97 6.70 14.92
CA ASP A 54 -35.93 7.52 14.29
C ASP A 54 -34.49 7.04 14.62
N CYS A 55 -34.27 5.72 14.49
CA CYS A 55 -32.97 5.11 14.78
C CYS A 55 -32.62 3.98 13.80
N SER A 56 -31.40 3.44 13.91
CA SER A 56 -30.99 2.32 13.06
C SER A 56 -31.62 0.99 13.50
N ALA A 57 -31.99 0.16 12.53
CA ALA A 57 -32.47 -1.20 12.82
C ALA A 57 -31.42 -2.04 13.56
N GLU A 58 -30.13 -1.75 13.34
CA GLU A 58 -29.04 -2.39 14.07
C GLU A 58 -29.10 -2.09 15.57
N ARG A 59 -29.42 -0.84 15.96
CA ARG A 59 -29.61 -0.47 17.36
C ARG A 59 -30.73 -1.29 18.00
N VAL A 60 -31.88 -1.40 17.33
CA VAL A 60 -33.01 -2.22 17.78
C VAL A 60 -32.60 -3.68 17.95
N MET A 61 -31.87 -4.23 16.97
CA MET A 61 -31.42 -5.62 17.00
C MET A 61 -30.40 -5.93 18.11
N ARG A 62 -29.65 -4.94 18.63
CA ARG A 62 -28.76 -5.16 19.79
C ARG A 62 -29.54 -5.43 21.07
N PHE A 63 -30.57 -4.64 21.33
CA PHE A 63 -31.48 -4.85 22.45
C PHE A 63 -32.26 -6.15 22.33
N TYR A 64 -32.68 -6.49 21.10
CA TYR A 64 -33.27 -7.80 20.80
C TYR A 64 -32.30 -8.93 21.19
N LYS A 65 -31.08 -8.95 20.67
CA LYS A 65 -30.13 -10.04 20.95
C LYS A 65 -29.76 -10.18 22.43
N ALA A 66 -29.70 -9.05 23.16
CA ALA A 66 -29.46 -9.08 24.59
C ALA A 66 -30.63 -9.72 25.35
N TRP A 67 -31.87 -9.40 24.96
CA TRP A 67 -33.08 -10.02 25.52
C TRP A 67 -33.18 -11.51 25.20
N ASP A 68 -32.88 -11.90 23.95
CA ASP A 68 -32.87 -13.29 23.47
C ASP A 68 -31.96 -14.17 24.33
N ARG A 69 -30.72 -13.71 24.55
CA ARG A 69 -29.75 -14.43 25.40
C ARG A 69 -30.21 -14.53 26.85
N ALA A 70 -30.80 -13.46 27.39
CA ALA A 70 -31.35 -13.49 28.74
C ALA A 70 -32.57 -14.42 28.86
N ALA A 71 -33.37 -14.54 27.79
CA ALA A 71 -34.50 -15.45 27.74
C ALA A 71 -34.08 -16.92 27.63
N ASP A 72 -33.00 -17.20 26.89
CA ASP A 72 -32.38 -18.53 26.83
C ASP A 72 -31.86 -19.00 28.19
N ASP A 73 -31.32 -18.08 28.99
CA ASP A 73 -30.90 -18.32 30.37
C ASP A 73 -32.08 -18.39 31.37
N GLY A 74 -33.33 -18.20 30.90
CA GLY A 74 -34.54 -18.23 31.72
C GLY A 74 -34.72 -17.00 32.62
N LEU A 75 -33.95 -15.93 32.41
CA LEU A 75 -33.97 -14.73 33.23
C LEU A 75 -35.13 -13.80 32.87
N VAL A 76 -35.56 -13.80 31.61
CA VAL A 76 -36.72 -13.04 31.11
C VAL A 76 -37.59 -13.93 30.19
N PRO A 77 -38.86 -13.59 29.95
CA PRO A 77 -39.70 -14.33 29.03
C PRO A 77 -39.22 -14.26 27.57
N GLN A 78 -39.43 -15.35 26.84
CA GLN A 78 -39.23 -15.41 25.39
C GLN A 78 -40.11 -14.41 24.65
N PHE A 79 -39.69 -13.98 23.46
CA PHE A 79 -40.39 -12.95 22.70
C PHE A 79 -41.82 -13.34 22.35
N GLU A 80 -42.08 -14.58 21.99
CA GLU A 80 -43.41 -15.06 21.62
C GLU A 80 -44.41 -14.96 22.78
N ALA A 81 -43.93 -15.00 24.03
CA ALA A 81 -44.77 -14.92 25.22
C ALA A 81 -45.22 -13.47 25.56
N LEU A 82 -44.61 -12.45 24.93
CA LEU A 82 -44.89 -11.05 25.23
C LEU A 82 -45.84 -10.44 24.21
N ALA A 83 -46.98 -9.92 24.66
CA ALA A 83 -47.87 -9.11 23.82
C ALA A 83 -47.44 -7.63 23.82
N PRO A 84 -47.75 -6.85 22.75
CA PRO A 84 -47.52 -5.41 22.75
C PRO A 84 -48.12 -4.72 23.97
N GLY A 85 -47.31 -3.94 24.70
CA GLY A 85 -47.72 -3.27 25.93
C GLY A 85 -47.66 -4.12 27.20
N ALA A 86 -47.26 -5.40 27.12
CA ALA A 86 -47.05 -6.22 28.31
C ALA A 86 -46.00 -5.59 29.25
N GLU A 87 -46.30 -5.62 30.55
CA GLU A 87 -45.38 -5.25 31.62
C GLU A 87 -44.94 -6.51 32.35
N ILE A 88 -43.65 -6.59 32.66
CA ILE A 88 -43.06 -7.69 33.41
C ILE A 88 -42.17 -7.13 34.50
N GLU A 89 -41.91 -7.94 35.52
CA GLU A 89 -40.85 -7.65 36.47
C GLU A 89 -39.49 -7.84 35.77
N LEU A 90 -38.67 -6.80 35.80
CA LEU A 90 -37.37 -6.80 35.15
C LEU A 90 -36.30 -7.29 36.13
N PRO A 91 -35.28 -8.02 35.65
CA PRO A 91 -34.15 -8.41 36.49
C PRO A 91 -33.38 -7.20 37.02
N ASP A 92 -32.45 -7.48 37.93
CA ASP A 92 -31.52 -6.47 38.44
C ASP A 92 -30.79 -5.76 37.28
N ALA A 93 -30.68 -4.44 37.39
CA ALA A 93 -30.01 -3.58 36.42
C ALA A 93 -28.55 -4.00 36.21
N ASP A 94 -27.88 -4.51 37.23
CA ASP A 94 -26.47 -4.95 37.14
C ASP A 94 -26.31 -6.17 36.21
N ALA A 95 -27.33 -7.03 36.11
CA ALA A 95 -27.30 -8.18 35.21
C ALA A 95 -27.32 -7.75 33.74
N TRP A 96 -27.87 -6.57 33.41
CA TRP A 96 -28.00 -6.09 32.03
C TRP A 96 -26.67 -6.05 31.27
N LEU A 97 -25.59 -5.64 31.93
CA LEU A 97 -24.28 -5.49 31.30
C LEU A 97 -23.68 -6.82 30.83
N SER A 98 -24.05 -7.93 31.48
CA SER A 98 -23.62 -9.28 31.08
C SER A 98 -24.26 -9.72 29.76
N TYR A 99 -25.46 -9.20 29.44
CA TYR A 99 -26.23 -9.57 28.25
C TYR A 99 -26.08 -8.54 27.12
N TYR A 100 -26.04 -7.26 27.46
CA TYR A 100 -25.93 -6.16 26.52
C TYR A 100 -24.48 -5.85 26.20
N VAL A 101 -23.92 -6.63 25.27
CA VAL A 101 -22.54 -6.42 24.85
C VAL A 101 -22.49 -5.36 23.75
N SER A 102 -21.93 -4.20 24.05
CA SER A 102 -21.48 -3.26 23.03
C SER A 102 -20.30 -3.88 22.29
N ARG A 103 -20.57 -4.49 21.12
CA ARG A 103 -19.57 -5.10 20.20
C ARG A 103 -18.83 -6.31 20.81
N SER A 104 -19.44 -7.50 20.83
CA SER A 104 -18.75 -8.71 21.30
C SER A 104 -17.92 -9.40 20.20
N SER A 105 -16.79 -8.83 19.82
CA SER A 105 -15.73 -9.62 19.16
C SER A 105 -14.99 -10.49 20.18
N ALA A 106 -14.94 -10.09 21.45
CA ALA A 106 -14.23 -10.74 22.56
C ALA A 106 -14.61 -12.22 22.79
N ALA A 107 -15.88 -12.59 22.64
CA ALA A 107 -16.36 -13.96 22.84
C ALA A 107 -16.11 -14.89 21.64
N SER A 108 -15.63 -14.34 20.51
CA SER A 108 -15.30 -15.16 19.33
C SER A 108 -13.94 -15.84 19.50
N VAL A 109 -13.71 -16.95 18.79
CA VAL A 109 -12.40 -17.62 18.72
C VAL A 109 -11.28 -16.61 18.36
N ARG A 110 -11.57 -15.68 17.44
CA ARG A 110 -10.67 -14.60 17.08
C ARG A 110 -10.43 -13.62 18.24
N GLY A 111 -11.46 -13.26 19.00
CA GLY A 111 -11.35 -12.34 20.14
C GLY A 111 -10.63 -12.94 21.33
N GLN A 112 -10.79 -14.25 21.56
CA GLN A 112 -10.04 -15.01 22.56
C GLN A 112 -8.55 -15.03 22.20
N ALA A 113 -8.20 -15.35 20.95
CA ALA A 113 -6.80 -15.33 20.49
C ALA A 113 -6.15 -13.93 20.60
N ILE A 114 -6.91 -12.86 20.31
CA ILE A 114 -6.42 -11.48 20.48
C ILE A 114 -6.22 -11.14 21.96
N THR A 115 -7.11 -11.61 22.83
CA THR A 115 -7.02 -11.38 24.29
C THR A 115 -5.81 -12.09 24.87
N GLU A 116 -5.60 -13.35 24.53
CA GLU A 116 -4.44 -14.14 24.97
C GLU A 116 -3.12 -13.52 24.50
N ALA A 117 -3.03 -13.10 23.24
CA ALA A 117 -1.85 -12.41 22.71
C ALA A 117 -1.60 -11.06 23.40
N ALA A 118 -2.66 -10.31 23.73
CA ALA A 118 -2.52 -9.05 24.45
C ALA A 118 -1.99 -9.26 25.88
N GLU A 119 -2.46 -10.29 26.57
CA GLU A 119 -2.02 -10.63 27.93
C GLU A 119 -0.55 -11.09 27.95
N ALA A 120 -0.12 -11.88 26.96
CA ALA A 120 1.28 -12.29 26.81
C ALA A 120 2.24 -11.10 26.66
N GLU A 121 1.78 -10.02 26.01
CA GLU A 121 2.52 -8.77 25.82
C GLU A 121 2.30 -7.75 26.97
N GLY A 122 1.53 -8.10 28.01
CA GLY A 122 1.24 -7.22 29.14
C GLY A 122 0.32 -6.03 28.79
N ILE A 123 -0.44 -6.12 27.70
CA ILE A 123 -1.35 -5.10 27.20
C ILE A 123 -2.77 -5.38 27.69
N ARG A 124 -3.56 -4.32 27.94
CA ARG A 124 -4.97 -4.47 28.28
C ARG A 124 -5.76 -5.10 27.12
N PRO A 125 -6.47 -6.22 27.30
CA PRO A 125 -7.22 -6.91 26.22
C PRO A 125 -8.20 -6.02 25.47
N THR A 126 -8.87 -5.10 26.18
CA THR A 126 -9.80 -4.15 25.58
C THR A 126 -9.16 -3.27 24.52
N LYS A 127 -7.88 -2.89 24.69
CA LYS A 127 -7.16 -2.07 23.73
C LYS A 127 -6.78 -2.84 22.47
N ALA A 128 -6.38 -4.10 22.61
CA ALA A 128 -6.07 -4.95 21.47
C ALA A 128 -7.32 -5.25 20.64
N LEU A 129 -8.46 -5.51 21.30
CA LEU A 129 -9.76 -5.69 20.63
C LEU A 129 -10.21 -4.42 19.91
N GLU A 130 -10.07 -3.24 20.52
CA GLU A 130 -10.38 -1.96 19.87
C GLU A 130 -9.56 -1.75 18.58
N VAL A 131 -8.26 -2.07 18.60
CA VAL A 131 -7.40 -1.99 17.42
C VAL A 131 -7.83 -2.98 16.34
N ALA A 132 -8.14 -4.23 16.73
CA ALA A 132 -8.57 -5.28 15.80
C ALA A 132 -9.94 -5.00 15.16
N GLU A 133 -10.82 -4.27 15.83
CA GLU A 133 -12.11 -3.82 15.31
C GLU A 133 -12.00 -2.62 14.35
N ASN A 134 -10.87 -1.89 14.37
CA ASN A 134 -10.69 -0.66 13.60
C ASN A 134 -9.40 -0.70 12.74
N PRO A 135 -9.35 -1.55 11.70
CA PRO A 135 -8.14 -1.73 10.87
C PRO A 135 -7.73 -0.44 10.11
N THR A 136 -8.66 0.45 9.80
CA THR A 136 -8.36 1.75 9.18
C THR A 136 -7.60 2.69 10.13
N ALA A 137 -7.92 2.67 11.43
CA ALA A 137 -7.21 3.45 12.44
C ALA A 137 -5.78 2.91 12.63
N LEU A 138 -5.61 1.57 12.66
CA LEU A 138 -4.29 0.94 12.69
C LEU A 138 -3.44 1.33 11.49
N ARG A 139 -4.01 1.30 10.28
CA ARG A 139 -3.30 1.72 9.06
C ARG A 139 -2.85 3.19 9.14
N ALA A 140 -3.71 4.07 9.63
CA ALA A 140 -3.34 5.48 9.80
C ALA A 140 -2.18 5.65 10.80
N ALA A 141 -2.17 4.89 11.90
CA ALA A 141 -1.08 4.91 12.87
C ALA A 141 0.25 4.40 12.26
N ILE A 142 0.22 3.29 11.52
CA ILE A 142 1.40 2.75 10.82
C ILE A 142 1.98 3.76 9.83
N LEU A 143 1.14 4.49 9.09
CA LEU A 143 1.61 5.48 8.12
C LEU A 143 2.18 6.75 8.78
N ALA A 144 1.65 7.12 9.95
CA ALA A 144 2.00 8.37 10.62
C ALA A 144 3.19 8.26 11.58
N ASP A 145 3.46 7.06 12.12
CA ASP A 145 4.47 6.84 13.15
C ASP A 145 5.48 5.73 12.77
N PRO A 146 6.77 6.06 12.60
CA PRO A 146 7.80 5.08 12.24
C PRO A 146 7.96 3.93 13.23
N GLY A 147 7.82 4.20 14.54
CA GLY A 147 7.93 3.16 15.57
C GLY A 147 6.81 2.12 15.48
N THR A 148 5.59 2.58 15.21
CA THR A 148 4.42 1.72 14.96
C THR A 148 4.61 0.90 13.68
N ALA A 149 5.21 1.46 12.64
CA ALA A 149 5.52 0.74 11.41
C ALA A 149 6.55 -0.38 11.63
N GLU A 150 7.60 -0.11 12.40
CA GLU A 150 8.63 -1.10 12.73
C GLU A 150 8.05 -2.25 13.57
N ALA A 151 7.24 -1.92 14.58
CA ALA A 151 6.55 -2.91 15.40
C ALA A 151 5.61 -3.80 14.56
N ALA A 152 4.83 -3.20 13.64
CA ALA A 152 3.97 -3.94 12.73
C ALA A 152 4.78 -4.86 11.80
N ARG A 153 5.92 -4.39 11.27
CA ARG A 153 6.83 -5.20 10.44
C ARG A 153 7.38 -6.39 11.22
N LYS A 154 7.87 -6.18 12.44
CA LYS A 154 8.41 -7.25 13.29
C LYS A 154 7.34 -8.32 13.56
N ALA A 155 6.14 -7.91 13.95
CA ALA A 155 5.03 -8.84 14.20
C ALA A 155 4.63 -9.65 12.96
N LEU A 156 4.75 -9.09 11.74
CA LEU A 156 4.53 -9.82 10.50
C LEU A 156 5.64 -10.82 10.20
N MET A 157 6.90 -10.49 10.53
CA MET A 157 8.04 -11.38 10.37
C MET A 157 7.99 -12.55 11.35
N ASP A 158 7.64 -12.30 12.61
CA ASP A 158 7.52 -13.35 13.63
C ASP A 158 6.46 -14.41 13.24
N ARG A 159 5.42 -14.00 12.51
CA ARG A 159 4.36 -14.91 12.00
C ARG A 159 4.71 -15.64 10.71
N LEU A 160 5.79 -15.26 10.03
CA LEU A 160 6.06 -15.73 8.66
C LEU A 160 6.36 -17.23 8.60
N ASP A 161 6.94 -17.78 9.66
CA ASP A 161 7.29 -19.20 9.77
C ASP A 161 6.06 -20.08 10.03
N GLU A 162 5.10 -19.56 10.78
CA GLU A 162 3.92 -20.28 11.27
C GLU A 162 2.67 -20.08 10.38
N ASP A 163 2.68 -19.08 9.50
CA ASP A 163 1.53 -18.71 8.65
C ASP A 163 1.88 -18.79 7.14
N PRO A 164 1.64 -19.95 6.48
CA PRO A 164 1.88 -20.12 5.05
C PRO A 164 1.03 -19.20 4.16
N VAL A 165 -0.15 -18.78 4.64
CA VAL A 165 -1.04 -17.87 3.90
C VAL A 165 -0.45 -16.47 3.87
N LEU A 166 0.04 -15.99 5.01
CA LEU A 166 0.77 -14.72 5.11
C LEU A 166 2.01 -14.72 4.20
N ARG A 167 2.81 -15.79 4.25
CA ARG A 167 4.02 -15.93 3.42
C ARG A 167 3.70 -15.83 1.92
N THR A 168 2.67 -16.53 1.48
CA THR A 168 2.23 -16.53 0.06
C THR A 168 1.68 -15.17 -0.35
N GLY A 169 0.91 -14.51 0.53
CA GLY A 169 0.40 -13.16 0.30
C GLY A 169 1.52 -12.13 0.16
N LEU A 170 2.49 -12.14 1.08
CA LEU A 170 3.65 -11.24 1.06
C LEU A 170 4.49 -11.43 -0.21
N ALA A 171 4.74 -12.68 -0.61
CA ALA A 171 5.46 -12.96 -1.86
C ALA A 171 4.74 -12.36 -3.09
N ARG A 172 3.40 -12.48 -3.15
CA ARG A 172 2.60 -11.89 -4.23
C ARG A 172 2.64 -10.36 -4.21
N ASP A 173 2.54 -9.76 -3.03
CA ASP A 173 2.55 -8.29 -2.89
C ASP A 173 3.92 -7.70 -3.24
N ILE A 174 5.02 -8.41 -2.93
CA ILE A 174 6.39 -8.05 -3.36
C ILE A 174 6.51 -8.10 -4.89
N VAL A 175 6.04 -9.18 -5.52
CA VAL A 175 6.06 -9.31 -6.99
C VAL A 175 5.27 -8.18 -7.63
N ARG A 176 4.09 -7.83 -7.11
CA ARG A 176 3.27 -6.73 -7.62
C ARG A 176 3.92 -5.37 -7.44
N ALA A 177 4.61 -5.14 -6.32
CA ALA A 177 5.37 -3.91 -6.10
C ALA A 177 6.54 -3.79 -7.11
N ASP A 178 7.20 -4.89 -7.46
CA ASP A 178 8.25 -4.91 -8.45
C ASP A 178 7.73 -4.82 -9.89
N GLU A 179 6.57 -5.39 -10.21
CA GLU A 179 5.87 -5.19 -11.49
C GLU A 179 5.44 -3.73 -11.67
N LEU A 180 4.89 -3.10 -10.63
CA LEU A 180 4.56 -1.67 -10.66
C LEU A 180 5.80 -0.79 -10.81
N LYS A 181 6.91 -1.13 -10.14
CA LYS A 181 8.20 -0.45 -10.37
C LYS A 181 8.67 -0.62 -11.80
N LYS A 182 8.53 -1.82 -12.40
CA LYS A 182 8.89 -2.06 -13.80
C LYS A 182 8.01 -1.24 -14.75
N ALA A 183 6.70 -1.23 -14.54
CA ALA A 183 5.78 -0.43 -15.34
C ALA A 183 6.06 1.07 -15.22
N VAL A 184 6.33 1.58 -14.01
CA VAL A 184 6.74 2.98 -13.80
C VAL A 184 8.11 3.26 -14.44
N ALA A 185 9.05 2.32 -14.38
CA ALA A 185 10.36 2.47 -15.02
C ALA A 185 10.25 2.45 -16.54
N GLU A 186 9.37 1.63 -17.12
CA GLU A 186 9.07 1.59 -18.55
C GLU A 186 8.40 2.89 -18.99
N GLU A 187 7.41 3.38 -18.25
CA GLU A 187 6.75 4.65 -18.53
C GLU A 187 7.71 5.84 -18.43
N THR A 188 8.53 5.87 -17.37
CA THR A 188 9.57 6.91 -17.19
C THR A 188 10.60 6.85 -18.32
N LYS A 189 10.94 5.64 -18.80
CA LYS A 189 11.86 5.45 -19.92
C LYS A 189 11.23 5.97 -21.23
N THR A 190 9.98 5.63 -21.51
CA THR A 190 9.23 6.12 -22.67
C THR A 190 9.13 7.65 -22.64
N GLY A 191 8.76 8.24 -21.50
CA GLY A 191 8.72 9.69 -21.31
C GLY A 191 10.08 10.36 -21.53
N GLY A 192 11.17 9.76 -21.02
CA GLY A 192 12.52 10.27 -21.23
C GLY A 192 13.00 10.16 -22.69
N GLN A 193 12.58 9.13 -23.42
CA GLN A 193 12.85 8.98 -24.85
C GLN A 193 12.14 10.07 -25.66
N LEU A 194 10.86 10.33 -25.36
CA LEU A 194 10.09 11.42 -25.97
C LEU A 194 10.69 12.80 -25.65
N GLU A 195 11.06 13.05 -24.39
CA GLU A 195 11.69 14.31 -23.99
C GLU A 195 13.03 14.53 -24.71
N TYR A 196 13.81 13.47 -24.94
CA TYR A 196 15.04 13.56 -25.71
C TYR A 196 14.78 14.00 -27.15
N VAL A 197 13.82 13.38 -27.84
CA VAL A 197 13.44 13.73 -29.21
C VAL A 197 12.84 15.14 -29.28
N ARG A 198 11.95 15.49 -28.35
CA ARG A 198 11.33 16.83 -28.24
C ARG A 198 12.36 17.94 -28.08
N ARG A 199 13.37 17.74 -27.22
CA ARG A 199 14.47 18.70 -27.03
C ARG A 199 15.24 18.99 -28.32
N ILE A 200 15.40 17.98 -29.17
CA ILE A 200 16.13 18.11 -30.44
C ILE A 200 15.29 18.92 -31.42
N ALA A 201 13.99 18.62 -31.54
CA ALA A 201 13.06 19.36 -32.37
C ALA A 201 12.89 20.83 -31.90
N GLU A 202 12.54 21.04 -30.63
CA GLU A 202 12.11 22.34 -30.10
C GLU A 202 13.28 23.23 -29.67
N GLU A 203 14.23 22.69 -28.91
CA GLU A 203 15.37 23.49 -28.37
C GLU A 203 16.56 23.48 -29.33
N GLY A 204 16.56 22.58 -30.30
CA GLY A 204 17.66 22.43 -31.24
C GLY A 204 18.97 22.00 -30.60
N GLN A 205 18.91 21.33 -29.45
CA GLN A 205 20.07 20.85 -28.70
C GLN A 205 20.05 19.33 -28.61
N VAL A 206 21.21 18.72 -28.77
CA VAL A 206 21.36 17.27 -28.60
C VAL A 206 22.50 16.90 -27.66
N LYS A 207 22.29 15.84 -26.90
CA LYS A 207 23.31 15.25 -26.04
C LYS A 207 23.99 14.11 -26.79
N THR A 208 25.30 14.21 -26.94
CA THR A 208 26.14 13.19 -27.58
C THR A 208 26.32 11.96 -26.69
N PRO A 209 26.86 10.84 -27.21
CA PRO A 209 27.11 9.64 -26.42
C PRO A 209 28.05 9.83 -25.21
N ALA A 210 29.03 10.73 -25.26
CA ALA A 210 29.86 11.06 -24.09
C ALA A 210 29.22 12.10 -23.17
N GLY A 211 28.02 12.57 -23.48
CA GLY A 211 27.23 13.47 -22.65
C GLY A 211 27.47 14.96 -22.89
N GLN A 212 28.18 15.33 -23.96
CA GLN A 212 28.36 16.73 -24.36
C GLN A 212 27.07 17.26 -25.00
N LYS A 213 26.76 18.53 -24.77
CA LYS A 213 25.64 19.21 -25.44
C LYS A 213 26.18 19.92 -26.67
N ILE A 214 25.61 19.61 -27.83
CA ILE A 214 25.95 20.24 -29.10
C ILE A 214 24.68 20.77 -29.75
N GLU A 215 24.84 21.71 -30.68
CA GLU A 215 23.73 22.18 -31.50
C GLU A 215 23.31 21.09 -32.49
N ALA A 216 22.01 20.82 -32.58
CA ALA A 216 21.46 19.85 -33.51
C ALA A 216 21.56 20.38 -34.95
N THR A 217 21.97 19.51 -35.88
CA THR A 217 21.96 19.81 -37.31
C THR A 217 20.51 19.97 -37.81
N ALA A 218 20.33 20.63 -38.96
CA ALA A 218 18.99 20.78 -39.55
C ALA A 218 18.32 19.42 -39.84
N GLU A 219 19.10 18.45 -40.32
CA GLU A 219 18.65 17.07 -40.57
C GLU A 219 18.17 16.38 -39.29
N LEU A 220 18.87 16.56 -38.17
CA LEU A 220 18.46 16.01 -36.86
C LEU A 220 17.15 16.63 -36.35
N ARG A 221 16.95 17.92 -36.57
CA ARG A 221 15.72 18.62 -36.16
C ARG A 221 14.52 18.15 -36.97
N GLU A 222 14.67 18.08 -38.30
CA GLU A 222 13.60 17.65 -39.20
C GLU A 222 13.16 16.20 -38.93
N GLU A 223 14.10 15.29 -38.68
CA GLU A 223 13.74 13.90 -38.36
C GLU A 223 13.07 13.77 -36.98
N ALA A 224 13.52 14.55 -35.99
CA ALA A 224 12.88 14.59 -34.68
C ALA A 224 11.44 15.13 -34.75
N GLU A 225 11.20 16.21 -35.52
CA GLU A 225 9.86 16.77 -35.74
C GLU A 225 8.93 15.78 -36.45
N ARG A 226 9.44 15.06 -37.46
CA ARG A 226 8.67 14.03 -38.17
C ARG A 226 8.19 12.95 -37.21
N HIS A 227 9.08 12.42 -36.37
CA HIS A 227 8.72 11.38 -35.42
C HIS A 227 7.75 11.85 -34.34
N LEU A 228 7.89 13.08 -33.85
CA LEU A 228 6.93 13.64 -32.88
C LEU A 228 5.54 13.82 -33.51
N SER A 229 5.48 14.26 -34.76
CA SER A 229 4.21 14.41 -35.49
C SER A 229 3.50 13.06 -35.66
N LEU A 230 4.25 11.99 -35.98
CA LEU A 230 3.69 10.63 -36.06
C LEU A 230 3.13 10.15 -34.72
N ILE A 231 3.77 10.51 -33.61
CA ILE A 231 3.34 10.15 -32.26
C ILE A 231 2.10 10.95 -31.84
N ASP A 232 2.00 12.22 -32.24
CA ASP A 232 0.83 13.07 -31.97
C ASP A 232 -0.40 12.65 -32.79
N GLU A 233 -0.22 11.92 -33.89
CA GLU A 233 -1.29 11.39 -34.76
C GLU A 233 -1.81 10.01 -34.33
N LEU A 234 -1.26 9.41 -33.26
CA LEU A 234 -1.71 8.10 -32.77
C LEU A 234 -3.13 8.16 -32.20
N ASP A 235 -3.91 7.11 -32.45
CA ASP A 235 -5.25 6.94 -31.87
C ASP A 235 -5.15 6.68 -30.34
N GLU A 236 -6.21 7.00 -29.58
CA GLU A 236 -6.25 6.85 -28.11
C GLU A 236 -5.99 5.41 -27.61
N ASP A 237 -6.16 4.41 -28.49
CA ASP A 237 -5.97 2.99 -28.19
C ASP A 237 -4.56 2.47 -28.54
N GLU A 238 -3.70 3.29 -29.17
CA GLU A 238 -2.33 2.90 -29.57
C GLU A 238 -1.29 3.27 -28.50
N GLU A 239 -0.44 2.32 -28.11
CA GLU A 239 0.61 2.56 -27.11
C GLU A 239 1.78 3.36 -27.72
N PRO A 240 2.14 4.54 -27.16
CA PRO A 240 3.20 5.39 -27.71
C PRO A 240 4.62 4.84 -27.48
N GLY A 241 4.76 3.76 -26.69
CA GLY A 241 6.05 3.23 -26.25
C GLY A 241 6.94 2.71 -27.37
N GLU A 242 6.37 2.02 -28.36
CA GLU A 242 7.15 1.49 -29.49
C GLU A 242 7.62 2.62 -30.41
N TRP A 243 6.73 3.57 -30.71
CA TRP A 243 7.02 4.76 -31.52
C TRP A 243 8.07 5.66 -30.86
N ALA A 244 7.96 5.90 -29.55
CA ALA A 244 8.95 6.66 -28.79
C ALA A 244 10.34 6.01 -28.82
N ARG A 245 10.41 4.68 -28.77
CA ARG A 245 11.67 3.94 -28.88
C ARG A 245 12.27 4.07 -30.26
N GLU A 246 11.47 3.88 -31.31
CA GLU A 246 11.92 4.02 -32.70
C GLU A 246 12.45 5.43 -32.97
N ALA A 247 11.69 6.46 -32.58
CA ALA A 247 12.10 7.85 -32.70
C ALA A 247 13.44 8.11 -31.99
N TYR A 248 13.58 7.63 -30.76
CA TYR A 248 14.82 7.76 -30.00
C TYR A 248 16.01 7.06 -30.68
N ASP A 249 15.84 5.82 -31.14
CA ASP A 249 16.93 5.03 -31.72
C ASP A 249 17.39 5.60 -33.07
N THR A 250 16.45 6.07 -33.90
CA THR A 250 16.75 6.76 -35.17
C THR A 250 17.54 8.04 -34.92
N VAL A 251 17.03 8.93 -34.06
CA VAL A 251 17.69 10.20 -33.77
C VAL A 251 19.06 9.98 -33.11
N ARG A 252 19.17 9.00 -32.19
CA ARG A 252 20.45 8.63 -31.57
C ARG A 252 21.47 8.13 -32.58
N THR A 253 21.04 7.38 -33.60
CA THR A 253 21.92 6.89 -34.67
C THR A 253 22.45 8.05 -35.50
N LEU A 254 21.58 8.99 -35.88
CA LEU A 254 21.97 10.21 -36.60
C LEU A 254 22.95 11.08 -35.79
N VAL A 255 22.78 11.16 -34.46
CA VAL A 255 23.73 11.84 -33.58
C VAL A 255 25.09 11.15 -33.61
N ALA A 256 25.14 9.82 -33.57
CA ALA A 256 26.39 9.07 -33.65
C ALA A 256 27.10 9.28 -35.00
N GLU A 257 26.36 9.33 -36.11
CA GLU A 257 26.92 9.66 -37.42
C GLU A 257 27.44 11.09 -37.49
N THR A 258 26.70 12.05 -36.91
CA THR A 258 27.11 13.46 -36.85
C THR A 258 28.44 13.59 -36.11
N VAL A 259 28.57 12.89 -34.99
CA VAL A 259 29.83 12.79 -34.24
C VAL A 259 30.93 12.18 -35.09
N GLU A 260 30.66 11.12 -35.86
CA GLU A 260 31.69 10.45 -36.66
C GLU A 260 32.17 11.28 -37.87
N LYS A 261 31.30 12.12 -38.44
CA LYS A 261 31.61 13.01 -39.55
C LYS A 261 32.46 14.21 -39.13
N ASP A 262 32.49 14.57 -37.84
CA ASP A 262 33.28 15.68 -37.30
C ASP A 262 34.57 15.19 -36.58
N PRO A 263 35.76 15.37 -37.18
CA PRO A 263 37.02 14.93 -36.57
C PRO A 263 37.33 15.55 -35.20
N GLU A 264 36.96 16.81 -34.98
CA GLU A 264 37.21 17.50 -33.71
C GLU A 264 36.30 16.94 -32.62
N LEU A 265 35.03 16.75 -32.96
CA LEU A 265 34.03 16.21 -32.05
C LEU A 265 34.33 14.75 -31.67
N ARG A 266 34.88 13.93 -32.58
CA ARG A 266 35.39 12.59 -32.26
C ARG A 266 36.49 12.60 -31.20
N VAL A 267 37.43 13.54 -31.30
CA VAL A 267 38.54 13.64 -30.33
C VAL A 267 37.99 14.08 -28.98
N GLN A 268 37.08 15.05 -28.97
CA GLN A 268 36.42 15.52 -27.75
C GLN A 268 35.60 14.39 -27.08
N GLU A 269 34.84 13.61 -27.84
CA GLU A 269 34.08 12.46 -27.37
C GLU A 269 34.97 11.38 -26.77
N LYS A 270 36.10 11.04 -27.43
CA LYS A 270 37.07 10.07 -26.90
C LYS A 270 37.66 10.55 -25.57
N ARG A 271 38.01 11.84 -25.47
CA ARG A 271 38.50 12.43 -24.22
C ARG A 271 37.43 12.41 -23.13
N ALA A 272 36.21 12.84 -23.43
CA ALA A 272 35.10 12.85 -22.48
C ALA A 272 34.76 11.43 -21.98
N LYS A 273 34.75 10.42 -22.87
CA LYS A 273 34.58 9.01 -22.48
C LYS A 273 35.71 8.51 -21.58
N PHE A 274 36.95 8.87 -21.91
CA PHE A 274 38.12 8.50 -21.10
C PHE A 274 38.03 9.10 -19.68
N TYR A 275 37.82 10.41 -19.57
CA TYR A 275 37.75 11.07 -18.26
C TYR A 275 36.54 10.64 -17.43
N SER A 276 35.37 10.49 -18.05
CA SER A 276 34.17 10.01 -17.33
C SER A 276 34.30 8.57 -16.84
N SER A 277 34.94 7.69 -17.62
CA SER A 277 35.23 6.32 -17.18
C SER A 277 36.22 6.30 -16.03
N LEU A 278 37.28 7.12 -16.09
CA LEU A 278 38.26 7.24 -15.01
C LEU A 278 37.61 7.74 -13.72
N GLN A 279 36.79 8.80 -13.79
CA GLN A 279 36.09 9.34 -12.63
C GLN A 279 35.16 8.32 -11.97
N LYS A 280 34.43 7.53 -12.77
CA LYS A 280 33.57 6.45 -12.24
C LYS A 280 34.38 5.36 -11.55
N ALA A 281 35.51 4.96 -12.15
CA ALA A 281 36.41 3.98 -11.55
C ALA A 281 36.97 4.49 -10.22
N THR A 282 37.48 5.72 -10.18
CA THR A 282 37.98 6.35 -8.94
C THR A 282 36.91 6.38 -7.86
N LYS A 283 35.69 6.81 -8.19
CA LYS A 283 34.58 6.83 -7.24
C LYS A 283 34.24 5.43 -6.70
N ALA A 284 34.24 4.40 -7.55
CA ALA A 284 34.01 3.03 -7.11
C ALA A 284 35.10 2.55 -6.14
N PHE A 285 36.36 2.95 -6.34
CA PHE A 285 37.44 2.65 -5.40
C PHE A 285 37.34 3.46 -4.10
N GLU A 286 36.86 4.70 -4.14
CA GLU A 286 36.59 5.50 -2.94
C GLU A 286 35.43 4.94 -2.11
N GLU A 287 34.41 4.38 -2.75
CA GLU A 287 33.27 3.73 -2.08
C GLU A 287 33.61 2.33 -1.53
N LEU A 288 34.65 1.69 -2.07
CA LEU A 288 35.27 0.48 -1.50
C LEU A 288 36.11 0.85 -0.25
N THR A 289 35.49 1.52 0.73
CA THR A 289 36.07 1.67 2.06
C THR A 289 35.93 0.34 2.80
N PHE A 290 37.05 -0.30 3.13
CA PHE A 290 37.08 -1.53 3.94
C PHE A 290 36.96 -1.26 5.45
N ASP A 291 36.58 -0.03 5.85
CA ASP A 291 36.60 0.43 7.24
C ASP A 291 35.46 -0.15 8.10
N ASP A 292 34.37 -0.66 7.50
CA ASP A 292 33.17 -1.14 8.22
C ASP A 292 32.99 -2.67 8.23
N VAL A 293 34.00 -3.45 7.84
CA VAL A 293 33.86 -4.91 7.73
C VAL A 293 34.49 -5.60 8.94
N ALA A 294 33.67 -5.91 9.95
CA ALA A 294 34.08 -6.73 11.10
C ALA A 294 34.38 -8.20 10.73
N ASP A 295 33.94 -8.64 9.55
CA ASP A 295 34.08 -10.00 9.02
C ASP A 295 34.81 -9.99 7.66
N ILE A 296 36.05 -9.47 7.62
CA ILE A 296 36.89 -9.42 6.40
C ILE A 296 37.15 -10.82 5.82
N ASP A 297 37.21 -11.84 6.68
CA ASP A 297 37.53 -13.22 6.29
C ASP A 297 36.42 -13.91 5.47
N ASP A 298 35.17 -13.42 5.51
CA ASP A 298 34.04 -13.98 4.74
C ASP A 298 33.83 -13.28 3.37
N ILE A 299 34.42 -12.11 3.15
CA ILE A 299 34.22 -11.26 1.94
C ILE A 299 35.43 -11.28 1.00
N VAL A 300 36.64 -11.54 1.50
CA VAL A 300 37.84 -11.57 0.67
C VAL A 300 37.94 -12.91 -0.06
N GLU A 301 37.47 -12.95 -1.30
CA GLU A 301 37.75 -14.06 -2.21
C GLU A 301 39.24 -14.03 -2.62
N ASP A 302 39.89 -15.20 -2.69
CA ASP A 302 41.32 -15.35 -3.04
C ASP A 302 41.70 -14.69 -4.39
N ASP A 303 40.73 -14.47 -5.29
CA ASP A 303 40.96 -13.86 -6.61
C ASP A 303 40.97 -12.31 -6.59
N MET A 304 40.49 -11.68 -5.52
CA MET A 304 40.33 -10.22 -5.45
C MET A 304 41.67 -9.50 -5.46
N VAL A 305 42.64 -10.01 -4.68
CA VAL A 305 44.01 -9.48 -4.63
C VAL A 305 44.65 -9.54 -6.02
N LYS A 306 44.53 -10.69 -6.68
CA LYS A 306 45.07 -10.90 -8.03
C LYS A 306 44.48 -9.92 -9.06
N ARG A 307 43.18 -9.66 -9.01
CA ARG A 307 42.52 -8.69 -9.91
C ARG A 307 42.98 -7.25 -9.66
N LEU A 308 43.24 -6.89 -8.40
CA LEU A 308 43.78 -5.57 -8.06
C LEU A 308 45.22 -5.39 -8.55
N GLU A 309 46.05 -6.43 -8.45
CA GLU A 309 47.41 -6.44 -9.00
C GLU A 309 47.40 -6.32 -10.54
N GLU A 310 46.56 -7.10 -11.24
CA GLU A 310 46.40 -7.02 -12.70
C GLU A 310 45.93 -5.62 -13.14
N LEU A 311 45.03 -4.99 -12.37
CA LEU A 311 44.58 -3.62 -12.62
C LEU A 311 45.71 -2.59 -12.40
N GLN A 312 46.48 -2.73 -11.33
CA GLN A 312 47.62 -1.86 -11.05
C GLN A 312 48.66 -1.91 -12.19
N GLU A 313 48.95 -3.10 -12.70
CA GLU A 313 49.85 -3.28 -13.85
C GLU A 313 49.29 -2.60 -15.10
N ALA A 314 48.00 -2.79 -15.40
CA ALA A 314 47.35 -2.17 -16.56
C ALA A 314 47.35 -0.63 -16.48
N ILE A 315 47.08 -0.06 -15.31
CA ILE A 315 47.14 1.41 -15.08
C ILE A 315 48.58 1.92 -15.24
N SER A 316 49.56 1.22 -14.67
CA SER A 316 50.97 1.59 -14.76
C SER A 316 51.48 1.56 -16.21
N ALA A 317 51.04 0.58 -16.99
CA ALA A 317 51.33 0.49 -18.42
C ALA A 317 50.68 1.64 -19.20
N CYS A 318 49.44 2.00 -18.91
CA CYS A 318 48.74 3.15 -19.52
C CYS A 318 49.44 4.48 -19.21
N LEU A 319 49.81 4.73 -17.94
CA LEU A 319 50.57 5.91 -17.54
C LEU A 319 51.92 5.99 -18.26
N SER A 320 52.61 4.84 -18.39
CA SER A 320 53.87 4.76 -19.12
C SER A 320 53.71 5.02 -20.62
N ALA A 321 52.59 4.62 -21.22
CA ALA A 321 52.27 4.92 -22.61
C ALA A 321 51.95 6.41 -22.81
N LEU A 322 51.12 7.00 -21.94
CA LEU A 322 50.78 8.42 -21.97
C LEU A 322 52.00 9.33 -21.77
N ASN A 323 52.84 9.02 -20.79
CA ASN A 323 54.09 9.75 -20.54
C ASN A 323 55.07 9.66 -21.72
N ARG A 324 55.09 8.53 -22.44
CA ARG A 324 55.89 8.39 -23.66
C ARG A 324 55.33 9.23 -24.80
N ALA A 325 54.02 9.23 -25.01
CA ALA A 325 53.36 10.05 -26.02
C ALA A 325 53.58 11.56 -25.75
N GLN A 326 53.48 12.00 -24.50
CA GLN A 326 53.65 13.39 -24.09
C GLN A 326 55.11 13.89 -24.17
N ARG A 327 56.09 12.98 -24.25
CA ARG A 327 57.53 13.29 -24.44
C ARG A 327 58.00 13.17 -25.88
N ALA A 328 57.15 12.64 -26.77
CA ALA A 328 57.44 12.47 -28.19
C ALA A 328 56.95 13.66 -29.04
N ASP A 329 56.08 14.50 -28.48
CA ASP A 329 55.84 15.90 -28.89
C ASP A 329 56.83 16.84 -28.20
#